data_AF-B8HXL8-F1
#
_entry.id   AF-B8HXL8-F1
#
_cell.length_a   1.000
_cell.length_b   1.000
_cell.length_c   1.000
_cell.angle_alpha   90.00
_cell.angle_beta   90.00
_cell.angle_gamma   90.00
#
_symmetry.space_group_name_H-M   'P 1'
#
loop_
_entity.id
_entity.type
_entity.pdbx_description
1 polymer ?
#
loop_
_entity_poly.entity_id
_entity_poly.type
_entity_poly.pdbx_seq_one_letter_code
_entity_poly.pdbx_strand_id
1 'polypeptide(L)'
;MSSPLNAEPGIKPQTTTAFDRIFRDQEGRIVIAQAPNLPLSVGVVATLVQAILPEGVIQRGVALVAFGALFTWAWQELFSGVNYFRRFLGLAALAGLIAFKLQIF
;
A
#
# COMPACT_ATOMS: atom_id res chain seq x y z
N MET A 1 46.17 37.48 -14.97
CA MET A 1 46.03 36.18 -15.67
C MET A 1 45.13 35.30 -14.83
N SER A 2 43.85 35.22 -15.18
CA SER A 2 42.83 34.42 -14.50
C SER A 2 42.98 32.95 -14.91
N SER A 3 43.12 32.06 -13.93
CA SER A 3 43.27 30.62 -14.12
C SER A 3 41.95 30.00 -14.62
N PRO A 4 41.93 29.17 -15.69
CA PRO A 4 40.74 28.49 -16.17
C PRO A 4 40.82 27.00 -15.82
N LEU A 5 40.22 26.54 -14.72
CA LEU A 5 39.81 25.14 -14.54
C LEU A 5 39.15 24.98 -13.18
N ASN A 6 37.83 24.80 -13.17
CA ASN A 6 37.11 24.01 -12.18
C ASN A 6 35.74 23.72 -12.81
N ALA A 7 35.75 22.83 -13.81
CA ALA A 7 34.54 22.13 -14.20
C ALA A 7 34.23 21.16 -13.06
N GLU A 8 33.27 21.52 -12.20
CA GLU A 8 32.75 20.60 -11.18
C GLU A 8 32.14 19.37 -11.87
N PRO A 9 32.66 18.15 -11.64
CA PRO A 9 32.03 16.97 -12.16
C PRO A 9 30.90 16.57 -11.22
N GLY A 10 29.67 16.70 -11.69
CA GLY A 10 28.58 15.87 -11.19
C GLY A 10 27.64 16.53 -10.20
N ILE A 11 26.74 17.36 -10.72
CA ILE A 11 25.36 17.35 -10.25
C ILE A 11 24.49 17.30 -11.49
N LYS A 12 24.18 16.08 -11.99
CA LYS A 12 23.00 15.94 -12.85
C LYS A 12 21.81 16.31 -11.97
N PRO A 13 20.97 17.29 -12.33
CA PRO A 13 19.72 17.49 -11.63
C PRO A 13 18.97 16.18 -11.78
N GLN A 14 18.88 15.42 -10.67
CA GLN A 14 18.09 14.21 -10.59
C GLN A 14 16.66 14.68 -10.79
N THR A 15 16.19 14.70 -12.03
CA THR A 15 14.78 14.91 -12.35
C THR A 15 14.05 13.80 -11.63
N THR A 16 13.57 14.06 -10.42
CA THR A 16 12.76 13.13 -9.64
C THR A 16 11.45 12.99 -10.39
N THR A 17 11.45 12.13 -11.41
CA THR A 17 10.29 11.79 -12.19
C THR A 17 9.29 11.19 -11.20
N ALA A 18 8.02 11.59 -11.30
CA ALA A 18 6.96 11.06 -10.45
C ALA A 18 7.00 9.51 -10.37
N PHE A 19 7.44 8.86 -11.45
CA PHE A 19 7.71 7.42 -11.55
C PHE A 19 8.77 6.87 -10.59
N ASP A 20 9.90 7.56 -10.38
CA ASP A 20 10.93 7.14 -9.41
C ASP A 20 10.37 7.25 -7.98
N ARG A 21 9.51 8.24 -7.71
CA ARG A 21 8.80 8.37 -6.42
C ARG A 21 7.72 7.31 -6.19
N ILE A 22 7.20 6.71 -7.26
CA ILE A 22 6.15 5.67 -7.19
C ILE A 22 6.77 4.26 -7.07
N PHE A 23 8.08 4.08 -7.23
CA PHE A 23 8.68 2.73 -7.23
C PHE A 23 10.04 2.59 -6.53
N ARG A 24 10.68 3.69 -6.11
CA ARG A 24 11.98 3.67 -5.44
C ARG A 24 11.96 4.45 -4.13
N ASP A 25 12.58 3.86 -3.11
CA ASP A 25 12.90 4.51 -1.85
C ASP A 25 14.12 5.45 -2.04
N GLN A 26 14.39 6.32 -1.06
CA GLN A 26 15.42 7.38 -1.11
C GLN A 26 16.85 6.86 -1.37
N GLU A 27 17.09 5.54 -1.22
CA GLU A 27 18.36 4.88 -1.54
C GLU A 27 18.39 4.16 -2.91
N GLY A 28 17.41 4.38 -3.78
CA GLY A 28 17.42 3.85 -5.16
C GLY A 28 17.07 2.36 -5.30
N ARG A 29 16.60 1.71 -4.23
CA ARG A 29 16.14 0.31 -4.24
C ARG A 29 14.69 0.23 -4.72
N ILE A 30 14.41 -0.74 -5.59
CA ILE A 30 13.05 -1.05 -6.06
C ILE A 30 12.30 -1.71 -4.90
N VAL A 31 11.57 -0.92 -4.12
CA VAL A 31 10.80 -1.39 -2.95
C VAL A 31 9.42 -1.83 -3.41
N ILE A 32 9.38 -2.95 -4.14
CA ILE A 32 8.13 -3.69 -4.37
C ILE A 32 7.94 -4.76 -3.28
N ALA A 33 9.02 -5.18 -2.62
CA ALA A 33 9.01 -6.22 -1.59
C ALA A 33 9.60 -5.71 -0.29
N GLN A 34 8.85 -4.90 0.46
CA GLN A 34 9.11 -4.71 1.89
C GLN A 34 8.04 -5.40 2.72
N ALA A 35 8.46 -5.83 3.91
CA ALA A 35 7.85 -6.85 4.76
C ALA A 35 6.31 -6.84 4.76
N PRO A 36 5.68 -8.01 4.63
CA PRO A 36 4.22 -8.13 4.60
C PRO A 36 3.65 -7.49 5.85
N ASN A 37 2.82 -6.49 5.64
CA ASN A 37 1.98 -5.88 6.64
C ASN A 37 1.10 -6.98 7.26
N LEU A 38 1.34 -7.26 8.54
CA LEU A 38 0.56 -8.19 9.37
C LEU A 38 -0.96 -8.09 9.13
N PRO A 39 -1.58 -6.90 9.09
CA PRO A 39 -3.03 -6.81 8.89
C PRO A 39 -3.50 -7.19 7.48
N LEU A 40 -2.67 -7.03 6.43
CA LEU A 40 -3.00 -7.56 5.09
C LEU A 40 -3.07 -9.08 5.12
N SER A 41 -2.06 -9.71 5.71
CA SER A 41 -1.97 -11.16 5.78
C SER A 41 -3.14 -11.74 6.57
N VAL A 42 -3.48 -11.12 7.71
CA VAL A 42 -4.65 -11.50 8.51
C VAL A 42 -5.95 -11.30 7.73
N GLY A 43 -6.12 -10.18 7.02
CA GLY A 43 -7.31 -9.92 6.21
C GLY A 43 -7.49 -10.91 5.06
N VAL A 44 -6.42 -11.23 4.33
CA VAL A 44 -6.44 -12.21 3.24
C VAL A 44 -6.75 -13.60 3.77
N VAL A 45 -6.06 -14.04 4.83
CA VAL A 45 -6.32 -15.35 5.45
C VAL A 45 -7.75 -15.44 5.98
N ALA A 46 -8.25 -14.42 6.67
CA ALA A 46 -9.61 -14.40 7.18
C ALA A 46 -10.65 -14.46 6.05
N THR A 47 -10.40 -13.80 4.92
CA THR A 47 -11.27 -13.84 3.73
C THR A 47 -11.28 -15.23 3.10
N LEU A 48 -10.11 -15.87 2.98
CA LEU A 48 -10.00 -17.24 2.45
C LEU A 48 -10.71 -18.25 3.37
N VAL A 49 -10.56 -18.09 4.69
CA VAL A 49 -11.25 -18.93 5.67
C VAL A 49 -12.77 -18.71 5.60
N GLN A 50 -13.23 -17.47 5.42
CA GLN A 50 -14.65 -17.18 5.24
C GLN A 50 -15.24 -17.90 4.01
N ALA A 51 -14.49 -17.97 2.90
CA ALA A 51 -14.97 -18.56 1.64
C ALA A 51 -15.26 -20.06 1.72
N ILE A 52 -14.62 -20.77 2.66
CA ILE A 52 -14.81 -22.22 2.87
C ILE A 52 -15.78 -22.52 4.03
N LEU A 53 -16.22 -21.52 4.79
CA LEU A 53 -17.11 -21.70 5.92
C LEU A 53 -18.58 -21.73 5.46
N PRO A 54 -19.39 -22.66 6.01
CA PRO A 54 -20.83 -22.71 5.72
C PRO A 54 -21.54 -21.46 6.26
N GLU A 55 -22.62 -21.06 5.59
CA GLU A 55 -23.41 -19.90 6.01
C GLU A 55 -23.93 -20.06 7.44
N GLY A 56 -23.59 -19.09 8.30
CA GLY A 56 -23.91 -19.18 9.73
C GLY A 56 -23.28 -18.09 10.58
N VAL A 57 -23.52 -18.16 11.89
CA VAL A 57 -23.03 -17.17 12.86
C VAL A 57 -21.50 -17.06 12.87
N ILE A 58 -20.81 -18.20 12.74
CA ILE A 58 -19.35 -18.27 12.69
C ILE A 58 -18.81 -17.57 11.44
N GLN A 59 -19.40 -17.84 10.28
CA GLN A 59 -19.02 -17.18 9.03
C GLN A 59 -19.19 -15.65 9.11
N ARG A 60 -20.28 -15.16 9.73
CA ARG A 60 -20.49 -13.73 9.98
C ARG A 60 -19.43 -13.12 10.91
N GLY A 61 -19.05 -13.85 11.97
CA GLY A 61 -17.96 -13.43 12.86
C GLY A 61 -16.63 -13.31 12.12
N VAL A 62 -16.27 -14.31 11.32
CA VAL A 62 -15.04 -14.29 10.50
C VAL A 62 -15.11 -13.18 9.44
N ALA A 63 -16.26 -12.94 8.83
CA ALA A 63 -16.46 -11.83 7.89
C ALA A 63 -16.20 -10.47 8.55
N LEU A 64 -16.62 -10.30 9.82
CA LEU A 64 -16.42 -9.07 10.57
C LEU A 64 -14.94 -8.85 10.91
N VAL A 65 -14.24 -9.93 11.26
CA VAL A 65 -12.78 -9.91 11.48
C VAL A 65 -12.03 -9.61 10.18
N ALA A 66 -12.40 -10.25 9.07
CA ALA A 66 -11.82 -9.99 7.76
C ALA A 66 -12.01 -8.52 7.35
N PHE A 67 -13.22 -8.00 7.52
CA PHE A 67 -13.53 -6.59 7.27
C PHE A 67 -12.68 -5.66 8.14
N GLY A 68 -12.62 -5.90 9.45
CA GLY A 68 -11.83 -5.08 10.37
C GLY A 68 -10.34 -5.09 10.02
N ALA A 69 -9.77 -6.27 9.75
CA ALA A 69 -8.36 -6.41 9.38
C ALA A 69 -8.04 -5.70 8.06
N LEU A 70 -8.87 -5.88 7.02
CA LEU A 70 -8.70 -5.20 5.73
C LEU A 70 -8.88 -3.69 5.84
N PHE A 71 -9.84 -3.23 6.65
CA PHE A 71 -10.04 -1.81 6.92
C PHE A 71 -8.83 -1.19 7.63
N THR A 72 -8.34 -1.83 8.70
CA THR A 72 -7.14 -1.38 9.42
C THR A 72 -5.92 -1.38 8.52
N TRP A 73 -5.74 -2.40 7.69
CA TRP A 73 -4.68 -2.44 6.69
C TRP A 73 -4.78 -1.26 5.72
N ALA A 74 -5.96 -1.06 5.12
CA ALA A 74 -6.16 -0.04 4.11
C ALA A 74 -5.97 1.38 4.68
N TRP A 75 -6.40 1.60 5.93
CA TRP A 75 -6.13 2.82 6.68
C TRP A 75 -4.62 3.03 6.94
N GLN A 76 -3.94 2.02 7.47
CA GLN A 76 -2.49 2.09 7.70
C GLN A 76 -1.73 2.35 6.41
N GLU A 77 -2.14 1.73 5.31
CA GLU A 77 -1.50 1.90 4.02
C GLU A 77 -1.74 3.30 3.43
N LEU A 78 -2.93 3.86 3.61
CA LEU A 78 -3.26 5.21 3.16
C LEU A 78 -2.37 6.28 3.84
N PHE A 79 -2.18 6.18 5.16
CA PHE A 79 -1.44 7.18 5.94
C PHE A 79 0.05 6.89 6.09
N SER A 80 0.41 5.63 6.29
CA SER A 80 1.79 5.17 6.56
C SER A 80 2.42 4.44 5.38
N GLY A 81 1.77 4.43 4.21
CA GLY A 81 2.35 3.81 3.02
C GLY A 81 3.67 4.46 2.64
N VAL A 82 4.70 3.63 2.51
CA VAL A 82 6.07 4.04 2.13
C VAL A 82 6.15 4.57 0.70
N ASN A 83 5.12 4.30 -0.11
CA ASN A 83 5.08 4.59 -1.53
C ASN A 83 3.66 5.02 -1.96
N TYR A 84 3.54 5.92 -2.94
CA TYR A 84 2.28 6.38 -3.50
C TYR A 84 1.42 5.24 -4.06
N PHE A 85 2.03 4.21 -4.66
CA PHE A 85 1.31 3.03 -5.14
C PHE A 85 0.58 2.32 -3.99
N ARG A 86 1.28 2.11 -2.87
CA ARG A 86 0.70 1.49 -1.69
C ARG A 86 -0.40 2.37 -1.08
N ARG A 87 -0.17 3.68 -0.92
CA ARG A 87 -1.20 4.63 -0.45
C ARG A 87 -2.46 4.60 -1.32
N PHE A 88 -2.29 4.50 -2.65
CA PHE A 88 -3.41 4.37 -3.58
C PHE A 88 -4.17 3.05 -3.39
N LEU A 89 -3.48 1.92 -3.19
CA LEU A 89 -4.12 0.65 -2.86
C LEU A 89 -4.92 0.73 -1.55
N GLY A 90 -4.38 1.38 -0.52
CA GLY A 90 -5.10 1.64 0.73
C GLY A 90 -6.36 2.49 0.52
N LEU A 91 -6.25 3.56 -0.27
CA LEU A 91 -7.40 4.40 -0.64
C LEU A 91 -8.47 3.60 -1.40
N ALA A 92 -8.06 2.86 -2.42
CA ALA A 92 -8.96 2.06 -3.26
C ALA A 92 -9.66 0.96 -2.45
N ALA A 93 -8.92 0.29 -1.56
CA ALA A 93 -9.49 -0.71 -0.67
C ALA A 93 -10.49 -0.10 0.33
N LEU A 94 -10.17 1.04 0.97
CA LEU A 94 -11.12 1.74 1.84
C LEU A 94 -12.38 2.17 1.07
N ALA A 95 -12.22 2.76 -0.11
CA ALA A 95 -13.33 3.18 -0.95
C ALA A 95 -14.21 1.98 -1.36
N GLY A 96 -13.59 0.87 -1.77
CA GLY A 96 -14.28 -0.38 -2.11
C GLY A 96 -15.03 -0.97 -0.92
N LEU A 97 -14.41 -1.02 0.27
CA LEU A 97 -15.05 -1.49 1.50
C LEU A 97 -16.26 -0.65 1.88
N ILE A 98 -16.16 0.68 1.78
CA ILE A 98 -17.26 1.62 2.06
C ILE A 98 -18.38 1.45 1.02
N ALA A 99 -18.05 1.39 -0.28
CA ALA A 99 -19.02 1.21 -1.34
C ALA A 99 -19.78 -0.12 -1.21
N PHE A 100 -19.08 -1.21 -0.92
CA PHE A 100 -19.68 -2.53 -0.66
C PHE A 100 -20.61 -2.51 0.57
N LYS A 101 -20.20 -1.84 1.65
CA LYS A 101 -21.05 -1.70 2.86
C LYS A 101 -22.28 -0.83 2.62
N LEU A 102 -22.19 0.16 1.73
CA LEU A 102 -23.31 1.01 1.34
C LEU A 102 -24.23 0.35 0.28
N GLN A 103 -23.96 -0.89 -0.14
CA GLN A 103 -24.69 -1.60 -1.20
C GLN A 103 -24.80 -0.78 -2.50
N ILE A 104 -23.75 0.00 -2.81
CA ILE A 104 -23.71 0.76 -4.07
C ILE A 104 -23.48 -0.18 -5.28
N PHE A 105 -23.17 -1.46 -5.02
CA PHE A 105 -23.01 -2.54 -5.99
C PHE A 105 -23.59 -3.85 -5.46
#